data_AF-A0A4Q3EIW8-F1
#
_entry.id   AF-A0A4Q3EIW8-F1
#
_cell.length_a   1.000
_cell.length_b   1.000
_cell.length_c   1.000
_cell.angle_alpha   90.00
_cell.angle_beta   90.00
_cell.angle_gamma   90.00
#
_symmetry.space_group_name_H-M   'P 1'
#
loop_
_entity.id
_entity.type
_entity.pdbx_description
1 polymer ?
#
loop_
_entity_poly.entity_id
_entity_poly.type
_entity_poly.pdbx_seq_one_letter_code
_entity_poly.pdbx_strand_id
1 'polypeptide(L)' 'IDFCKTLEQVCIETVESGKMTKDLAVCIHGNKVEHGRDYLYTEEFLEAIDENLKAKLS' A
#
# COMPACT_ATOMS: atom_id res chain seq x y z
N ILE A 1 5.51 -20.47 6.63
CA ILE A 1 4.46 -19.94 5.72
C ILE A 1 3.85 -18.66 6.29
N ASP A 2 3.82 -18.51 7.62
CA ASP A 2 3.17 -17.37 8.28
C ASP A 2 3.73 -16.02 7.84
N PHE A 3 5.06 -15.87 7.69
CA PHE A 3 5.65 -14.63 7.15
C PHE A 3 5.05 -14.22 5.80
N CYS A 4 4.98 -15.15 4.83
CA CYS A 4 4.45 -14.85 3.50
C CYS A 4 2.97 -14.45 3.56
N LYS A 5 2.17 -15.17 4.35
CA LYS A 5 0.74 -14.84 4.54
C LYS A 5 0.57 -13.48 5.20
N THR A 6 1.40 -13.15 6.20
CA THR A 6 1.38 -11.84 6.85
C THR A 6 1.76 -10.74 5.85
N LEU A 7 2.78 -10.95 5.03
CA LEU A 7 3.19 -9.99 4.00
C LEU A 7 2.08 -9.75 2.97
N GLU A 8 1.45 -10.82 2.46
CA GLU A 8 0.32 -10.72 1.54
C GLU A 8 -0.84 -9.92 2.16
N GLN A 9 -1.18 -10.22 3.42
CA GLN A 9 -2.23 -9.52 4.15
C GLN A 9 -1.88 -8.04 4.37
N VAL A 10 -0.63 -7.71 4.69
CA VAL A 10 -0.16 -6.32 4.86
C VAL A 10 -0.28 -5.54 3.55
N CYS A 11 0.09 -6.12 2.42
CA CYS A 11 -0.05 -5.47 1.12
C CYS A 11 -1.52 -5.12 0.83
N ILE A 12 -2.45 -6.05 1.11
CA ILE A 12 -3.89 -5.83 0.92
C ILE A 12 -4.38 -4.70 1.81
N GLU A 13 -4.12 -4.78 3.12
CA GLU A 13 -4.59 -3.78 4.08
C GLU A 13 -3.99 -2.39 3.82
N THR A 14 -2.75 -2.32 3.34
CA THR A 14 -2.11 -1.05 2.98
C THR A 14 -2.90 -0.37 1.86
N VAL A 15 -3.26 -1.11 0.81
CA VAL A 15 -4.09 -0.59 -0.28
C VAL A 15 -5.51 -0.23 0.20
N GLU A 16 -6.15 -1.09 0.99
CA GLU A 16 -7.49 -0.84 1.55
C GLU A 16 -7.53 0.37 2.49
N SER A 17 -6.40 0.73 3.11
CA SER A 17 -6.25 1.95 3.91
C SER A 17 -6.13 3.25 3.07
N GLY A 18 -6.14 3.14 1.74
CA GLY A 18 -5.98 4.25 0.81
C GLY A 18 -4.52 4.56 0.43
N LYS A 19 -3.54 3.82 0.97
CA LYS A 19 -2.13 3.94 0.58
C LYS A 19 -1.86 2.98 -0.57
N MET A 20 -1.76 3.50 -1.79
CA MET A 20 -1.54 2.67 -2.99
C MET A 20 -0.68 3.38 -4.03
N THR A 21 -0.19 2.64 -5.01
CA THR A 21 0.55 3.18 -6.15
C THR A 21 -0.38 3.77 -7.21
N LYS A 22 0.19 4.60 -8.10
CA LYS A 22 -0.56 5.39 -9.08
C LYS A 22 -1.45 4.56 -10.01
N ASP A 23 -0.99 3.38 -10.40
CA ASP A 23 -1.74 2.43 -11.23
C ASP A 23 -3.05 2.00 -10.58
N LEU A 24 -3.03 1.64 -9.30
CA LEU A 24 -4.22 1.28 -8.54
C LEU A 24 -5.15 2.49 -8.34
N ALA A 25 -4.58 3.65 -8.03
CA ALA A 25 -5.36 4.88 -7.87
C ALA A 25 -6.10 5.27 -9.17
N VAL A 26 -5.44 5.11 -10.33
CA VAL A 26 -6.06 5.36 -11.64
C VAL A 26 -7.20 4.39 -11.92
N CYS A 27 -7.10 3.12 -11.48
CA CYS A 27 -8.20 2.16 -11.60
C CYS A 27 -9.45 2.59 -10.82
N ILE A 28 -9.29 3.29 -9.69
CA ILE A 28 -10.40 3.70 -8.82
C ILE A 28 -10.94 5.09 -9.21
N HIS A 29 -10.05 6.04 -9.50
CA HIS A 29 -10.37 7.46 -9.64
C HIS A 29 -10.25 7.99 -11.09
N GLY A 30 -9.78 7.16 -12.03
CA GLY A 30 -9.51 7.55 -13.40
C GLY A 30 -8.18 8.32 -13.56
N ASN A 31 -7.97 8.95 -14.71
CA ASN A 31 -6.65 9.53 -15.06
C ASN A 31 -6.25 10.79 -14.27
N LYS A 32 -7.14 11.35 -13.45
CA LYS A 32 -6.88 12.54 -12.65
C LYS A 32 -6.65 12.12 -11.20
N VAL A 33 -5.41 11.82 -10.86
CA VAL A 33 -4.97 11.43 -9.52
C VAL A 33 -3.84 12.33 -9.03
N GLU A 34 -3.87 12.67 -7.75
CA GLU A 34 -2.92 13.55 -7.08
C GLU A 34 -2.03 12.75 -6.12
N HIS A 35 -0.71 12.97 -6.19
CA HIS A 35 0.25 12.40 -5.24
C HIS A 35 -0.05 12.88 -3.82
N GLY A 36 0.12 12.00 -2.83
CA GLY A 36 -0.13 12.29 -1.41
C GLY A 36 -1.61 12.33 -1.00
N ARG A 37 -2.52 12.36 -1.98
CA ARG A 37 -3.97 12.27 -1.77
C ARG A 37 -4.54 10.94 -2.24
N ASP A 38 -4.29 10.61 -3.50
CA ASP A 38 -4.87 9.43 -4.16
C ASP A 38 -3.86 8.29 -4.31
N TYR A 39 -2.55 8.61 -4.35
CA TYR A 39 -1.48 7.63 -4.49
C TYR A 39 -0.16 8.06 -3.84
N LEU A 40 0.73 7.10 -3.64
CA LEU A 40 2.10 7.24 -3.15
C LEU A 40 3.13 6.88 -4.23
N TYR A 41 4.32 7.47 -4.15
CA TYR A 41 5.47 6.99 -4.92
C TYR A 41 5.94 5.62 -4.42
N THR A 42 6.73 4.93 -5.24
CA THR A 42 7.19 3.57 -4.96
C THR A 42 7.82 3.42 -3.58
N GLU A 43 8.75 4.31 -3.23
CA GLU A 43 9.45 4.23 -1.93
C GLU A 43 8.51 4.49 -0.75
N GLU A 44 7.61 5.48 -0.84
CA GLU A 44 6.63 5.79 0.20
C GLU A 44 5.63 4.62 0.42
N PHE A 45 5.25 3.93 -0.65
CA PHE A 45 4.40 2.74 -0.56
C PHE A 45 5.16 1.55 0.06
N LEU A 46 6.43 1.35 -0.29
CA LEU A 46 7.27 0.32 0.32
C LEU A 46 7.54 0.60 1.80
N GLU A 47 7.76 1.86 2.18
CA GLU A 47 7.85 2.29 3.59
C GLU A 47 6.57 1.99 4.35
N ALA A 48 5.39 2.28 3.78
CA ALA A 48 4.12 1.96 4.40
C ALA A 48 3.92 0.45 4.62
N ILE A 49 4.35 -0.38 3.65
CA ILE A 49 4.33 -1.85 3.80
C ILE A 49 5.29 -2.29 4.90
N ASP A 50 6.51 -1.76 4.94
CA ASP A 50 7.52 -2.12 5.93
C ASP A 50 7.09 -1.75 7.37
N GLU A 51 6.53 -0.56 7.57
CA GLU A 51 5.96 -0.13 8.85
C GLU A 51 4.85 -1.08 9.32
N ASN A 52 3.90 -1.39 8.44
CA ASN A 52 2.77 -2.28 8.75
C ASN A 52 3.23 -3.72 9.00
N LEU A 53 4.22 -4.21 8.24
CA LEU A 53 4.77 -5.54 8.40
C LEU A 53 5.50 -5.68 9.74
N LYS A 54 6.32 -4.71 10.11
CA LYS A 54 6.99 -4.67 11.42
C LYS A 54 5.99 -4.70 12.56
N ALA A 55 4.92 -3.90 12.48
CA ALA A 55 3.87 -3.86 13.49
C ALA A 55 3.10 -5.19 13.65
N LYS A 56 2.96 -5.97 12.57
CA LYS A 56 2.30 -7.29 12.61
C LYS A 56 3.19 -8.46 13.01
N LEU A 57 4.50 -8.31 12.84
CA LEU A 57 5.47 -9.34 13.20
C LEU A 57 6.07 -9.16 14.60
N SER A 58 5.83 -8.01 15.24
CA SER A 58 6.16 -7.73 16.65
C SER A 58 5.15 -8.32 17.61
#